data_AF-A0A4Y2N3D1-F1
#
_entry.id   AF-A0A4Y2N3D1-F1
#
_cell.length_a   1.000
_cell.length_b   1.000
_cell.length_c   1.000
_cell.angle_alpha   90.00
_cell.angle_beta   90.00
_cell.angle_gamma   90.00
#
_symmetry.space_group_name_H-M   'P 1'
#
loop_
_entity.id
_entity.type
_entity.pdbx_description
1 polymer ?
#
loop_
_entity_poly.entity_id
_entity_poly.type
_entity_poly.pdbx_seq_one_letter_code
_entity_poly.pdbx_strand_id
1 'polypeptide(L)'
;MFERLYRCLCEKGSFVTCMHDTGRGSSVRTPQVVEDILQGVGNRPDNSTREVSRAVNVPDSIVWPVLRDEGLHPYYVQKVQALIPADYAPRVEFAHWFLQQLAAQPDFSAHVLFTAESTFTHEGISNTHNLHVFF
;
A
#
# COMPACT_ATOMS: atom_id res chain seq x y z
N MET A 1 38.21 -4.18 -15.43
CA MET A 1 36.80 -3.89 -15.77
C MET A 1 36.40 -2.42 -15.60
N PHE A 2 37.08 -1.61 -14.78
CA PHE A 2 36.71 -0.20 -14.50
C PHE A 2 37.56 0.89 -15.18
N GLU A 3 38.59 0.53 -15.97
CA GLU A 3 39.51 1.52 -16.57
C GLU A 3 38.82 2.53 -17.50
N ARG A 4 37.78 2.10 -18.23
CA ARG A 4 37.00 2.99 -19.10
C ARG A 4 36.19 4.02 -18.31
N LEU A 5 35.63 3.61 -17.18
CA LEU A 5 34.87 4.50 -16.29
C LEU A 5 35.78 5.53 -15.64
N TYR A 6 36.95 5.08 -15.15
CA TYR A 6 37.96 5.95 -14.57
C TYR A 6 38.44 7.02 -15.57
N ARG A 7 38.73 6.60 -16.80
CA ARG A 7 39.18 7.50 -17.88
C ARG A 7 38.13 8.55 -18.25
N CYS A 8 36.85 8.17 -18.40
CA CYS A 8 35.78 9.13 -18.67
C CYS A 8 35.63 10.17 -17.56
N LEU A 9 35.78 9.76 -16.30
CA LEU A 9 35.72 10.68 -15.16
C LEU A 9 36.87 11.69 -15.20
N CYS A 10 38.10 11.23 -15.47
CA CYS A 10 39.28 12.09 -15.54
C CYS A 10 39.27 13.04 -16.74
N GLU A 11 38.76 12.61 -17.91
CA GLU A 11 38.83 13.41 -19.13
C GLU A 11 37.63 14.34 -19.33
N LYS A 12 36.43 13.93 -18.93
CA LYS A 12 35.18 14.64 -19.28
C LYS A 12 34.34 15.02 -18.06
N GLY A 13 34.70 14.56 -16.85
CA GLY A 13 33.97 14.86 -15.61
C GLY A 13 32.51 14.38 -15.59
N SER A 14 32.09 13.59 -16.57
CA SER A 14 30.71 13.21 -16.79
C SER A 14 30.65 11.83 -17.42
N PHE A 15 29.62 11.07 -17.05
CA PHE A 15 29.32 9.80 -17.68
C PHE A 15 28.25 10.05 -18.75
N VAL A 16 28.56 9.78 -20.01
CA VAL A 16 27.54 9.75 -21.06
C VAL A 16 26.68 8.52 -20.79
N THR A 17 25.57 8.70 -20.08
CA THR A 17 24.50 7.69 -20.06
C THR A 17 23.86 7.74 -21.44
N CYS A 18 24.30 6.86 -22.34
CA CYS A 18 23.60 6.64 -23.57
C CYS A 18 22.33 5.84 -23.25
N MET A 19 21.32 6.54 -22.70
CA MET A 19 19.94 6.08 -22.75
C MET A 19 19.52 6.22 -24.20
N HIS A 20 19.96 5.28 -25.04
CA HIS A 20 19.15 5.01 -26.22
C HIS A 20 17.80 4.52 -25.69
N ASP A 21 16.72 5.01 -26.27
CA ASP A 21 15.38 4.43 -26.17
C ASP A 21 15.37 3.03 -26.83
N THR A 22 16.26 2.15 -26.41
CA THR A 22 16.33 0.72 -26.73
C THR A 22 15.29 -0.08 -25.94
N GLY A 23 14.27 0.59 -25.40
CA GLY A 23 13.08 -0.09 -24.94
C GLY A 23 12.42 -0.76 -26.13
N ARG A 24 12.25 -2.09 -26.06
CA ARG A 24 11.34 -2.80 -26.97
C ARG A 24 9.97 -2.16 -26.79
N GLY A 25 9.53 -1.35 -27.76
CA GLY A 25 8.20 -0.75 -27.74
C GLY A 25 7.20 -1.85 -27.44
N SER A 26 6.53 -1.79 -26.29
CA SER A 26 5.61 -2.85 -25.91
C SER A 26 4.41 -2.76 -26.84
N SER A 27 4.35 -3.58 -27.89
CA SER A 27 3.20 -3.60 -28.80
C SER A 27 1.89 -3.96 -28.09
N VAL A 28 1.98 -4.40 -26.82
CA VAL A 28 0.89 -4.74 -25.92
C VAL A 28 0.31 -3.52 -25.19
N ARG A 29 1.07 -2.43 -24.97
CA ARG A 29 0.54 -1.19 -24.37
C ARG A 29 -0.05 -0.28 -25.43
N THR A 30 -1.07 -0.75 -26.12
CA THR A 30 -1.89 0.13 -26.94
C THR A 30 -2.71 1.04 -26.03
N PRO A 31 -3.09 2.25 -26.47
CA PRO A 31 -3.96 3.14 -25.68
C PRO A 31 -5.25 2.47 -25.24
N GLN A 32 -5.80 1.58 -26.07
CA GLN A 32 -7.00 0.80 -25.74
C GLN A 32 -6.77 -0.12 -24.54
N VAL A 33 -5.65 -0.85 -24.51
CA VAL A 33 -5.32 -1.76 -23.40
C VAL A 33 -5.10 -0.99 -22.10
N VAL A 34 -4.48 0.20 -22.17
CA VAL A 34 -4.32 1.07 -21.00
C VAL A 34 -5.67 1.49 -20.46
N GLU A 35 -6.58 1.96 -21.34
CA GLU A 35 -7.93 2.34 -20.95
C GLU A 35 -8.69 1.15 -20.35
N ASP A 36 -8.62 -0.04 -20.95
CA ASP A 36 -9.30 -1.23 -20.44
C ASP A 36 -8.80 -1.63 -19.04
N ILE A 37 -7.49 -1.49 -18.78
CA ILE A 37 -6.89 -1.69 -17.45
C ILE A 37 -7.43 -0.65 -16.47
N LEU A 38 -7.41 0.63 -16.84
CA LEU A 38 -7.86 1.73 -15.98
C LEU A 38 -9.35 1.64 -15.67
N GLN A 39 -10.18 1.28 -16.64
CA GLN A 39 -11.60 1.00 -16.43
C GLN A 39 -11.80 -0.21 -15.50
N GLY A 40 -11.00 -1.27 -15.66
CA GLY A 40 -11.05 -2.44 -14.77
C GLY A 40 -10.77 -2.10 -13.32
N VAL A 41 -9.77 -1.25 -13.06
CA VAL A 41 -9.42 -0.78 -11.72
C VAL A 41 -10.40 0.28 -11.22
N GLY A 42 -10.86 1.21 -12.05
CA GLY A 42 -11.82 2.23 -11.68
C GLY A 42 -13.17 1.66 -11.24
N ASN A 43 -13.64 0.58 -11.90
CA ASN A 43 -14.88 -0.10 -11.53
C ASN A 43 -14.75 -0.87 -10.20
N ARG A 44 -13.57 -1.45 -9.94
CA ARG A 44 -13.28 -2.27 -8.75
C ARG A 44 -11.83 -2.07 -8.32
N PRO A 45 -11.55 -1.05 -7.49
CA PRO A 45 -10.19 -0.72 -7.10
C PRO A 45 -9.59 -1.72 -6.11
N ASP A 46 -10.40 -2.64 -5.56
CA ASP A 46 -10.01 -3.74 -4.68
C ASP A 46 -9.47 -4.98 -5.41
N ASN A 47 -9.58 -5.01 -6.75
CA ASN A 47 -9.13 -6.14 -7.55
C ASN A 47 -7.61 -6.26 -7.56
N SER A 48 -7.11 -7.49 -7.52
CA SER A 48 -5.69 -7.75 -7.73
C SER A 48 -5.27 -7.48 -9.18
N THR A 49 -3.99 -7.13 -9.39
CA THR A 49 -3.42 -6.96 -10.75
C THR A 49 -3.61 -8.21 -11.63
N ARG A 50 -3.62 -9.39 -11.00
CA ARG A 50 -3.88 -10.68 -11.68
C ARG A 50 -5.32 -10.81 -12.16
N GLU A 51 -6.30 -10.33 -11.40
CA GLU A 51 -7.71 -10.35 -11.81
C GLU A 51 -7.92 -9.39 -12.99
N VAL A 52 -7.34 -8.20 -12.92
CA VAL A 52 -7.35 -7.23 -14.02
C VAL A 52 -6.68 -7.80 -15.27
N SER A 53 -5.52 -8.43 -15.11
CA SER A 53 -4.80 -9.15 -16.18
C SER A 53 -5.67 -10.21 -16.85
N ARG A 54 -6.42 -11.00 -16.09
CA ARG A 54 -7.34 -12.03 -16.61
C ARG A 54 -8.55 -11.42 -17.31
N ALA A 55 -9.10 -10.33 -16.77
CA ALA A 55 -10.26 -9.65 -17.34
C ALA A 55 -9.94 -8.99 -18.69
N VAL A 56 -8.78 -8.34 -18.79
CA VAL A 56 -8.33 -7.63 -20.00
C VAL A 56 -7.53 -8.55 -20.95
N ASN A 57 -7.25 -9.78 -20.53
CA ASN A 57 -6.45 -10.77 -21.27
C ASN A 57 -5.05 -10.27 -21.68
N VAL A 58 -4.35 -9.68 -20.70
CA VAL A 58 -2.99 -9.14 -20.87
C VAL A 58 -2.03 -9.72 -19.83
N PRO A 59 -0.72 -9.80 -20.10
CA PRO A 59 0.24 -10.24 -19.09
C PRO A 59 0.25 -9.31 -17.87
N ASP A 60 0.29 -9.87 -16.67
CA ASP A 60 0.39 -9.13 -15.39
C ASP A 60 1.61 -8.18 -15.34
N SER A 61 2.68 -8.52 -16.08
CA SER A 61 3.87 -7.66 -16.25
C SER A 61 3.60 -6.33 -16.95
N ILE A 62 2.44 -6.16 -17.58
CA ILE A 62 2.00 -4.90 -18.21
C ILE A 62 1.09 -4.09 -17.27
N VAL A 63 0.23 -4.76 -16.50
CA VAL A 63 -0.74 -4.11 -15.62
C VAL A 63 -0.06 -3.22 -14.58
N TRP A 64 0.94 -3.75 -13.87
CA TRP A 64 1.58 -3.01 -12.80
C TRP A 64 2.31 -1.73 -13.25
N PRO A 65 3.11 -1.75 -14.34
CA PRO A 65 3.65 -0.52 -14.89
C PRO A 65 2.58 0.47 -15.33
N VAL A 66 1.49 0.04 -15.96
CA VAL A 66 0.40 0.95 -16.39
C VAL A 66 -0.21 1.66 -15.19
N LEU A 67 -0.54 0.92 -14.12
CA LEU A 67 -1.05 1.51 -12.88
C LEU A 67 -0.07 2.51 -12.28
N ARG A 68 1.22 2.17 -12.25
CA ARG A 68 2.28 3.06 -11.74
C ARG A 68 2.45 4.31 -12.59
N ASP A 69 2.43 4.18 -13.92
CA ASP A 69 2.60 5.30 -14.86
C ASP A 69 1.44 6.30 -14.71
N GLU A 70 0.25 5.80 -14.36
CA GLU A 70 -0.97 6.58 -14.07
C GLU A 70 -1.10 7.02 -12.59
N GLY A 71 -0.08 6.75 -11.76
CA GLY A 71 -0.03 7.19 -10.36
C GLY A 71 -0.89 6.36 -9.39
N LEU A 72 -1.49 5.26 -9.85
CA LEU A 72 -2.31 4.38 -9.02
C LEU A 72 -1.44 3.45 -8.17
N HIS A 73 -1.62 3.53 -6.85
CA HIS A 73 -0.87 2.75 -5.89
C HIS A 73 -1.78 1.93 -4.97
N PRO A 74 -1.39 0.68 -4.64
CA PRO A 74 -2.17 -0.15 -3.75
C PRO A 74 -2.04 0.42 -2.32
N TYR A 75 -3.17 0.82 -1.75
CA TYR A 75 -3.30 1.15 -0.35
C TYR A 75 -3.84 -0.06 0.41
N TYR A 76 -3.07 -0.60 1.35
CA TYR A 76 -3.52 -1.73 2.17
C TYR A 76 -4.53 -1.26 3.22
N VAL A 77 -5.71 -1.85 3.20
CA VAL A 77 -6.80 -1.47 4.11
C VAL A 77 -6.49 -2.00 5.50
N GLN A 78 -6.22 -1.08 6.42
CA GLN A 78 -6.07 -1.41 7.83
C GLN A 78 -7.44 -1.58 8.46
N LYS A 79 -7.72 -2.79 8.98
CA LYS A 79 -8.87 -3.01 9.84
C LYS A 79 -8.62 -2.30 11.17
N VAL A 80 -9.42 -1.29 11.46
CA VAL A 80 -9.46 -0.61 12.76
C VAL A 80 -10.73 -1.02 13.51
N GLN A 81 -10.77 -0.73 14.82
CA GLN A 81 -11.97 -0.96 15.62
C GLN A 81 -13.17 -0.24 14.98
N ALA A 82 -14.31 -0.93 14.87
CA ALA A 82 -15.55 -0.38 14.33
C ALA A 82 -16.21 0.53 15.39
N LEU A 83 -15.66 1.73 15.57
CA LEU A 83 -16.16 2.72 16.51
C LEU A 83 -17.43 3.37 15.97
N ILE A 84 -18.44 3.47 16.81
CA ILE A 84 -19.67 4.20 16.51
C ILE A 84 -19.64 5.60 17.16
N PRO A 85 -20.41 6.59 16.66
CA PRO A 85 -20.41 7.94 17.23
C PRO A 85 -20.70 7.98 18.73
N ALA A 86 -21.51 7.05 19.24
CA ALA A 86 -21.83 6.93 20.66
C ALA A 86 -20.61 6.57 21.53
N ASP A 87 -19.58 5.95 20.98
CA ASP A 87 -18.37 5.57 21.72
C ASP A 87 -17.46 6.77 22.01
N TYR A 88 -17.62 7.88 21.28
CA TYR A 88 -16.69 9.00 21.37
C TYR A 88 -16.68 9.62 22.77
N ALA A 89 -17.85 9.99 23.29
CA ALA A 89 -17.95 10.66 24.60
C ALA A 89 -17.41 9.80 25.76
N PRO A 90 -17.84 8.52 25.92
CA PRO A 90 -17.30 7.65 26.97
C PRO A 90 -15.79 7.44 26.88
N ARG A 91 -15.23 7.36 25.66
CA ARG A 91 -13.78 7.17 25.47
C ARG A 91 -12.98 8.42 25.85
N VAL A 92 -13.50 9.60 25.53
CA VAL A 92 -12.89 10.88 25.93
C VAL A 92 -12.96 11.04 27.45
N GLU A 93 -14.10 10.75 28.06
CA GLU A 93 -14.26 10.76 29.52
C GLU A 93 -13.29 9.82 30.21
N PHE A 94 -13.18 8.58 29.73
CA PHE A 94 -12.22 7.60 30.25
C PHE A 94 -10.77 8.09 30.12
N ALA A 95 -10.40 8.64 28.95
CA ALA A 95 -9.05 9.15 28.74
C ALA A 95 -8.72 10.31 29.70
N HIS A 96 -9.64 11.25 29.89
CA HIS A 96 -9.47 12.34 30.86
C HIS A 96 -9.34 11.82 32.28
N TRP A 97 -10.22 10.90 32.69
CA TRP A 97 -10.15 10.27 34.01
C TRP A 97 -8.81 9.57 34.24
N PHE A 98 -8.34 8.79 33.25
CA PHE A 98 -7.07 8.06 33.33
C PHE A 98 -5.87 9.01 33.47
N LEU A 99 -5.86 10.12 32.73
CA LEU A 99 -4.83 11.16 32.84
C LEU A 99 -4.84 11.83 34.22
N GLN A 100 -6.02 12.04 34.82
CA GLN A 100 -6.11 12.56 36.20
C GLN A 100 -5.54 11.57 37.23
N GLN A 101 -5.77 10.26 37.04
CA GLN A 101 -5.17 9.24 37.92
C GLN A 101 -3.64 9.25 37.81
N LEU A 102 -3.09 9.35 36.61
CA LEU A 102 -1.64 9.46 36.39
C LEU A 102 -1.05 10.73 37.01
N ALA A 103 -1.78 11.85 36.98
CA ALA A 103 -1.32 13.09 37.60
C ALA A 103 -1.30 13.01 39.14
N ALA A 104 -2.26 12.29 39.74
CA ALA A 104 -2.34 12.09 41.18
C ALA A 104 -1.32 11.04 41.68
N GLN A 105 -1.10 9.99 40.88
CA GLN A 105 -0.21 8.88 41.19
C GLN A 105 0.58 8.50 39.91
N PRO A 106 1.85 8.94 39.79
CA PRO A 106 2.65 8.69 38.59
C PRO A 106 2.83 7.21 38.24
N ASP A 107 2.72 6.32 39.21
CA ASP A 107 2.84 4.86 39.08
C ASP A 107 1.49 4.14 38.90
N PHE A 108 0.38 4.87 38.77
CA PHE A 108 -0.96 4.31 38.63
C PHE A 108 -1.06 3.28 37.49
N SER A 109 -0.47 3.55 36.33
CA SER A 109 -0.51 2.63 35.19
C SER A 109 0.14 1.28 35.46
N ALA A 110 1.13 1.21 36.36
CA ALA A 110 1.79 -0.05 36.72
C ALA A 110 0.88 -0.98 37.53
N HIS A 111 -0.19 -0.44 38.11
CA HIS A 111 -1.16 -1.16 38.94
C HIS A 111 -2.45 -1.52 38.18
N VAL A 112 -2.57 -1.12 36.92
CA VAL A 112 -3.74 -1.42 36.09
C VAL A 112 -3.49 -2.68 35.27
N LEU A 113 -4.33 -3.70 35.47
CA LEU A 113 -4.34 -4.91 34.65
C LEU A 113 -5.51 -4.86 33.68
N PHE A 114 -5.21 -4.81 32.38
CA PHE A 114 -6.22 -4.96 31.34
C PHE A 114 -6.37 -6.44 31.01
N THR A 115 -7.60 -6.95 31.12
CA THR A 115 -7.95 -8.28 30.65
C THR A 115 -8.85 -8.14 29.43
N ALA A 116 -8.64 -9.02 28.45
CA ALA A 116 -9.50 -9.12 27.28
C ALA A 116 -9.81 -10.59 27.03
N GLU A 117 -11.00 -10.85 26.52
CA GLU A 117 -11.39 -12.17 26.05
C GLU A 117 -11.05 -12.28 24.57
N SER A 118 -10.32 -13.32 24.18
CA SER A 118 -10.00 -13.61 22.78
C SER A 118 -10.79 -14.82 22.32
N THR A 119 -11.72 -14.61 21.38
CA THR A 119 -12.48 -15.71 20.77
C THR A 119 -11.76 -16.23 19.53
N PHE A 120 -11.40 -17.51 19.53
CA PHE A 120 -10.87 -18.19 18.35
C PHE A 120 -12.00 -18.98 17.68
N THR A 121 -12.41 -18.57 16.48
CA THR A 121 -13.41 -19.30 15.69
C THR A 121 -12.73 -20.15 14.61
N HIS A 122 -13.35 -21.28 14.24
CA HIS A 122 -12.85 -22.17 13.18
C HIS A 122 -12.99 -21.55 11.77
N GLU A 123 -13.67 -20.40 11.64
CA GLU A 123 -13.99 -19.74 10.36
C GLU A 123 -12.84 -18.90 9.77
N GLY A 124 -11.65 -18.98 10.39
CA GLY A 124 -10.40 -18.70 9.71
C GLY A 124 -9.88 -17.27 9.85
N ILE A 125 -8.55 -17.19 9.80
CA ILE A 125 -7.79 -15.96 9.72
C ILE A 125 -8.15 -15.30 8.38
N SER A 126 -8.95 -14.24 8.41
CA SER A 126 -9.16 -13.39 7.23
C SER A 126 -7.80 -12.85 6.79
N ASN A 127 -7.34 -13.24 5.59
CA ASN A 127 -6.07 -12.76 5.04
C ASN A 127 -6.18 -11.27 4.68
N THR A 128 -5.96 -10.41 5.66
CA THR A 128 -5.97 -8.95 5.53
C THR A 128 -4.82 -8.43 4.67
N HIS A 129 -3.77 -9.22 4.43
CA HIS A 129 -2.60 -8.78 3.69
C HIS A 129 -2.89 -8.59 2.20
N ASN A 130 -3.95 -9.22 1.69
CA ASN A 130 -4.38 -9.08 0.30
C ASN A 130 -5.46 -7.99 0.13
N LEU A 131 -5.94 -7.39 1.22
CA LEU A 131 -6.96 -6.35 1.18
C LEU A 131 -6.28 -5.02 0.85
N HIS A 132 -6.36 -4.62 -0.41
CA HIS A 132 -5.83 -3.35 -0.90
C HIS A 132 -6.88 -2.64 -1.75
N VAL A 133 -6.69 -1.34 -1.95
CA VAL A 133 -7.49 -0.52 -2.85
C VAL A 133 -6.53 0.37 -3.63
N PHE A 134 -6.63 0.40 -4.95
CA PHE A 134 -5.86 1.32 -5.79
C PHE A 134 -6.44 2.73 -5.74
N PHE A 135 -5.59 3.71 -5.43
CA PHE A 135 -5.88 5.15 -5.44
C PHE A 135 -4.73 5.92 -6.08
#